data_AF-A0A9D4Z8I4-F1
#
_entry.id   AF-A0A9D4Z8I4-F1
#
_cell.length_a   1.000
_cell.length_b   1.000
_cell.length_c   1.000
_cell.angle_alpha   90.00
_cell.angle_beta   90.00
_cell.angle_gamma   90.00
#
_symmetry.space_group_name_H-M   'P 1'
#
loop_
_entity.id
_entity.type
_entity.pdbx_description
1 polymer ?
#
loop_
_entity_poly.entity_id
_entity_poly.type
_entity_poly.pdbx_seq_one_letter_code
_entity_poly.pdbx_strand_id
1 'polypeptide(L)'
;MLVPGCKKWSYGCGMCTFILICLAYLSYYTYHVNLSEARGLDDPPAVEIEVEREGTTYRSSYSRSKEVLQHCIPHLMHVSHDASFLREMENKKQALTNELSFTYGEWKQASGQKSLLPFIPTFMNTSNGQAEDQGFQFISFRVTDVNLPSGYSLQGNMVNVSAVLQVGCISTIVDKSTEEQDFLVQRGLTSLKIRMEGVYAELETEERVFCMLGSSRLPLRGKNASQPWDWLNSMSIGRSTFSPTLIDDLKLKAVVYFPRDLTLMSCRVYK
;
A
#
# COMPACT_ATOMS: atom_id res chain seq x y z
N MET A 1 1.70 46.58 29.02
CA MET A 1 1.94 47.08 30.38
C MET A 1 0.98 46.37 31.31
N LEU A 2 1.54 45.56 32.22
CA LEU A 2 1.04 45.14 33.55
C LEU A 2 -0.29 44.37 33.72
N VAL A 3 -0.11 43.14 34.24
CA VAL A 3 -1.00 42.35 35.12
C VAL A 3 -1.29 43.11 36.43
N PRO A 4 -2.38 42.84 37.18
CA PRO A 4 -2.38 41.83 38.28
C PRO A 4 -3.75 41.08 38.38
N GLY A 5 -3.97 40.00 39.14
CA GLY A 5 -3.21 39.32 40.20
C GLY A 5 -3.98 38.09 40.76
N CYS A 6 -3.24 37.31 41.54
CA CYS A 6 -3.48 35.94 42.02
C CYS A 6 -4.64 35.69 43.01
N LYS A 7 -5.05 34.42 43.11
CA LYS A 7 -5.41 33.75 44.38
C LYS A 7 -4.72 32.38 44.52
N LYS A 8 -4.11 32.16 45.69
CA LYS A 8 -3.41 30.96 46.19
C LYS A 8 -4.38 29.82 46.53
N TRP A 9 -3.98 28.56 46.29
CA TRP A 9 -4.36 27.39 47.10
C TRP A 9 -3.15 26.46 47.35
N SER A 10 -3.25 25.70 48.43
CA SER A 10 -2.20 25.17 49.31
C SER A 10 -1.47 23.91 48.81
N TYR A 11 -0.17 23.80 49.15
CA TYR A 11 0.62 22.57 49.07
C TYR A 11 0.33 21.65 50.27
N GLY A 12 0.26 20.34 50.04
CA GLY A 12 0.31 19.32 51.08
C GLY A 12 0.12 17.89 50.54
N CYS A 13 1.08 17.01 50.83
CA CYS A 13 1.06 15.54 50.64
C CYS A 13 1.08 14.97 49.21
N GLY A 14 2.28 14.84 48.63
CA GLY A 14 2.50 13.99 47.44
C GLY A 14 3.88 13.33 47.32
N MET A 15 4.85 13.65 48.19
CA MET A 15 6.24 13.17 47.99
C MET A 15 6.55 11.79 48.59
N CYS A 16 5.74 11.24 49.51
CA CYS A 16 6.03 9.92 50.08
C CYS A 16 5.61 8.75 49.18
N THR A 17 4.63 8.94 48.29
CA THR A 17 4.10 7.86 47.43
C THR A 17 5.00 7.57 46.22
N PHE A 18 5.74 8.57 45.71
CA PHE A 18 6.64 8.37 44.57
C PHE A 18 7.92 7.59 44.92
N ILE A 19 8.42 7.70 46.16
CA ILE A 19 9.66 7.05 46.56
C ILE A 19 9.48 5.53 46.72
N LEU A 20 8.31 5.08 47.21
CA LEU A 20 8.02 3.65 47.39
C LEU A 20 7.83 2.91 46.06
N ILE A 21 7.27 3.57 45.04
CA ILE A 21 7.09 2.98 43.70
C ILE A 21 8.44 2.81 42.99
N CYS A 22 9.35 3.78 43.11
CA CYS A 22 10.69 3.67 42.52
C CYS A 22 11.54 2.55 43.14
N LEU A 23 11.45 2.32 44.45
CA LEU A 23 12.19 1.24 45.11
C LEU A 23 11.66 -0.15 44.76
N ALA A 24 10.33 -0.30 44.60
CA ALA A 24 9.74 -1.55 44.13
C ALA A 24 10.13 -1.88 42.67
N TYR A 25 10.21 -0.86 41.81
CA TYR A 25 10.60 -1.04 40.40
C TYR A 25 12.08 -1.41 40.24
N LEU A 26 12.96 -0.81 41.05
CA LEU A 26 14.40 -1.13 41.05
C LEU A 26 14.69 -2.52 41.63
N SER A 27 13.92 -2.96 42.64
CA SER A 27 14.03 -4.32 43.19
C SER A 27 13.53 -5.39 42.22
N TYR A 28 12.51 -5.09 41.40
CA TYR A 28 12.02 -6.00 40.36
C TYR A 28 13.04 -6.18 39.23
N TYR A 29 13.67 -5.08 38.79
CA TYR A 29 14.69 -5.13 37.73
C TYR A 29 15.98 -5.84 38.17
N THR A 30 16.44 -5.62 39.41
CA THR A 30 17.63 -6.33 39.91
C THR A 30 17.41 -7.82 40.16
N TYR A 31 16.17 -8.26 40.40
CA TYR A 31 15.85 -9.68 40.52
C TYR A 31 15.82 -10.39 39.15
N HIS A 32 15.36 -9.70 38.09
CA HIS A 32 15.32 -10.28 36.74
C HIS A 32 16.68 -10.33 36.04
N VAL A 33 17.58 -9.38 36.34
CA VAL A 33 18.94 -9.36 35.73
C VAL A 33 19.89 -10.36 36.40
N ASN A 34 19.71 -10.67 37.69
CA ASN A 34 20.56 -11.66 38.37
C ASN A 34 20.15 -13.13 38.16
N LEU A 35 18.95 -13.40 37.60
CA LEU A 35 18.53 -14.77 37.28
C LEU A 35 19.03 -15.24 35.89
N SER A 36 19.55 -14.33 35.05
CA SER A 36 20.12 -14.66 33.74
C SER A 36 21.62 -15.02 33.77
N GLU A 37 22.30 -14.90 34.91
CA GLU A 37 23.77 -14.98 34.97
C GLU A 37 24.33 -16.15 35.79
N ALA A 38 23.49 -17.14 36.13
CA ALA A 38 23.93 -18.33 36.86
C ALA A 38 23.34 -19.62 36.28
N ARG A 39 23.87 -20.04 35.11
CA ARG A 39 24.03 -21.45 34.67
C ARG A 39 24.68 -21.49 33.29
N GLY A 40 26.01 -21.42 33.26
CA GLY A 40 26.79 -21.92 32.14
C GLY A 40 26.95 -23.43 32.27
N LEU A 41 26.51 -24.16 31.24
CA LEU A 41 26.95 -25.53 30.93
C LEU A 41 26.60 -25.80 29.45
N ASP A 42 27.64 -26.00 28.65
CA ASP A 42 27.71 -26.49 27.27
C ASP A 42 26.75 -25.87 26.22
N ASP A 43 27.28 -24.99 25.38
CA ASP A 43 26.60 -24.43 24.20
C ASP A 43 26.11 -25.54 23.25
N PRO A 44 24.80 -25.73 23.04
CA PRO A 44 24.32 -26.44 21.86
C PRO A 44 24.53 -25.53 20.63
N PRO A 45 24.73 -26.09 19.42
CA PRO A 45 24.91 -25.27 18.24
C PRO A 45 23.70 -24.36 18.10
N ALA A 46 23.95 -23.05 18.10
CA ALA A 46 22.97 -22.05 17.77
C ALA A 46 22.40 -22.41 16.39
N VAL A 47 21.17 -22.90 16.37
CA VAL A 47 20.36 -22.85 15.16
C VAL A 47 20.05 -21.38 14.98
N GLU A 48 20.89 -20.70 14.21
CA GLU A 48 20.51 -19.46 13.56
C GLU A 48 19.29 -19.77 12.71
N ILE A 49 18.11 -19.51 13.26
CA ILE A 49 16.93 -19.33 12.43
C ILE A 49 17.17 -17.99 11.74
N GLU A 50 17.90 -18.03 10.62
CA GLU A 50 17.65 -17.10 9.54
C GLU A 50 16.16 -17.21 9.24
N VAL A 51 15.38 -16.30 9.84
CA VAL A 51 14.07 -15.98 9.29
C VAL A 51 14.38 -15.26 7.98
N GLU A 52 14.66 -16.06 6.96
CA GLU A 52 14.53 -15.64 5.59
C GLU A 52 13.07 -15.20 5.47
N ARG A 53 12.84 -13.89 5.59
CA ARG A 53 11.63 -13.29 5.04
C ARG A 53 11.75 -13.50 3.54
N GLU A 54 11.37 -14.68 3.06
CA GLU A 54 10.78 -14.84 1.74
C GLU A 54 9.44 -14.09 1.76
N GLY A 55 9.50 -12.77 1.89
CA GLY A 55 8.55 -11.95 1.16
C GLY A 55 8.86 -12.30 -0.29
N THR A 56 8.01 -13.13 -0.90
CA THR A 56 8.16 -13.52 -2.30
C THR A 56 8.18 -12.25 -3.14
N THR A 57 9.39 -11.72 -3.40
CA THR A 57 9.58 -10.59 -4.27
C THR A 57 9.12 -11.08 -5.62
N TYR A 58 7.89 -10.72 -6.01
CA TYR A 58 7.32 -11.10 -7.28
C TYR A 58 8.28 -10.66 -8.37
N ARG A 59 9.01 -11.62 -8.92
CA ARG A 59 10.01 -11.37 -9.95
C ARG A 59 9.30 -11.43 -11.29
N SER A 60 8.95 -10.23 -11.77
CA SER A 60 8.35 -10.01 -13.08
C SER A 60 9.17 -10.65 -14.19
N SER A 61 8.46 -11.19 -15.17
CA SER A 61 9.07 -11.79 -16.37
C SER A 61 9.35 -10.75 -17.46
N TYR A 62 8.72 -9.56 -17.34
CA TYR A 62 8.78 -8.47 -18.32
C TYR A 62 8.39 -8.90 -19.74
N SER A 63 7.60 -9.96 -19.85
CA SER A 63 7.24 -10.60 -21.12
C SER A 63 6.28 -9.74 -21.96
N ARG A 64 5.64 -8.73 -21.36
CA ARG A 64 4.67 -7.84 -22.01
C ARG A 64 5.22 -6.47 -22.43
N SER A 65 6.54 -6.27 -22.37
CA SER A 65 7.20 -4.98 -22.70
C SER A 65 6.77 -4.35 -24.03
N LYS A 66 6.59 -5.15 -25.10
CA LYS A 66 6.10 -4.66 -26.40
C LYS A 66 4.67 -4.12 -26.35
N GLU A 67 3.78 -4.81 -25.64
CA GLU A 67 2.38 -4.40 -25.46
C GLU A 67 2.31 -3.14 -24.59
N VAL A 68 3.09 -3.09 -23.51
CA VAL A 68 3.22 -1.91 -22.65
C VAL A 68 3.58 -0.69 -23.49
N LEU A 69 4.65 -0.77 -24.29
CA LEU A 69 5.10 0.36 -25.10
C LEU A 69 4.00 0.87 -26.04
N GLN A 70 3.27 -0.02 -26.71
CA GLN A 70 2.15 0.37 -27.59
C GLN A 70 1.08 1.17 -26.85
N HIS A 71 0.72 0.78 -25.64
CA HIS A 71 -0.29 1.47 -24.83
C HIS A 71 0.24 2.73 -24.11
N CYS A 72 1.56 2.85 -23.99
CA CYS A 72 2.22 3.89 -23.21
C CYS A 72 2.81 5.03 -24.05
N ILE A 73 2.98 4.87 -25.37
CA ILE A 73 3.49 5.93 -26.29
C ILE A 73 2.93 7.32 -25.98
N PRO A 74 1.61 7.54 -25.79
CA PRO A 74 1.08 8.88 -25.54
C PRO A 74 1.61 9.55 -24.26
N HIS A 75 2.02 8.75 -23.27
CA HIS A 75 2.55 9.21 -21.99
C HIS A 75 4.08 9.33 -22.00
N LEU A 76 4.74 8.93 -23.10
CA LEU A 76 6.19 8.86 -23.25
C LEU A 76 6.71 9.78 -24.38
N MET A 77 5.89 10.71 -24.88
CA MET A 77 6.28 11.58 -26.01
C MET A 77 7.39 12.57 -25.64
N HIS A 78 7.55 12.90 -24.36
CA HIS A 78 8.50 13.90 -23.85
C HIS A 78 9.52 13.28 -22.90
N VAL A 79 10.00 12.07 -23.20
CA VAL A 79 11.05 11.44 -22.39
C VAL A 79 12.33 12.27 -22.52
N SER A 80 12.92 12.61 -21.37
CA SER A 80 14.17 13.36 -21.27
C SER A 80 15.33 12.58 -21.89
N HIS A 81 16.20 13.28 -22.61
CA HIS A 81 17.37 12.72 -23.30
C HIS A 81 18.67 13.00 -22.52
N ASP A 82 18.80 12.46 -21.31
CA ASP A 82 20.07 12.37 -20.57
C ASP A 82 20.91 11.12 -20.92
N ALA A 83 22.14 11.31 -21.39
CA ALA A 83 23.07 10.22 -21.69
C ALA A 83 23.54 9.45 -20.42
N SER A 84 23.47 10.07 -19.24
CA SER A 84 23.80 9.42 -17.97
C SER A 84 22.66 8.63 -17.33
N PHE A 85 21.44 8.70 -17.88
CA PHE A 85 20.25 8.12 -17.29
C PHE A 85 20.44 6.68 -16.82
N LEU A 86 20.86 5.75 -17.69
CA LEU A 86 21.01 4.33 -17.32
C LEU A 86 22.03 4.11 -16.19
N ARG A 87 23.13 4.86 -16.20
CA ARG A 87 24.15 4.79 -15.14
C ARG A 87 23.61 5.31 -13.82
N GLU A 88 22.84 6.40 -13.85
CA GLU A 88 22.19 6.91 -12.65
C GLU A 88 21.12 5.95 -12.13
N MET A 89 20.40 5.29 -13.03
CA MET A 89 19.36 4.32 -12.67
C MET A 89 19.91 3.08 -11.96
N GLU A 90 21.12 2.62 -12.30
CA GLU A 90 21.82 1.56 -11.57
C GLU A 90 21.97 1.92 -10.09
N ASN A 91 22.42 3.14 -9.81
CA ASN A 91 22.60 3.64 -8.44
C ASN A 91 21.25 3.91 -7.75
N LYS A 92 20.22 4.31 -8.51
CA LYS A 92 18.90 4.69 -8.00
C LYS A 92 17.91 3.53 -7.92
N LYS A 93 18.26 2.30 -8.30
CA LYS A 93 17.32 1.16 -8.30
C LYS A 93 16.62 0.97 -6.94
N GLN A 94 17.38 1.00 -5.85
CA GLN A 94 16.83 0.87 -4.50
C GLN A 94 16.04 2.12 -4.06
N ALA A 95 16.47 3.31 -4.51
CA ALA A 95 15.75 4.55 -4.27
C ALA A 95 14.38 4.52 -4.96
N LEU A 96 14.28 4.06 -6.22
CA LEU A 96 12.99 3.91 -6.90
C LEU A 96 12.02 2.99 -6.15
N THR A 97 12.51 1.85 -5.66
CA THR A 97 11.66 0.90 -4.93
C THR A 97 11.10 1.49 -3.63
N ASN A 98 11.90 2.32 -2.95
CA ASN A 98 11.55 2.84 -1.63
C ASN A 98 10.85 4.20 -1.70
N GLU A 99 11.27 5.10 -2.58
CA GLU A 99 10.83 6.49 -2.65
C GLU A 99 9.64 6.69 -3.59
N LEU A 100 9.51 5.87 -4.64
CA LEU A 100 8.39 5.96 -5.60
C LEU A 100 7.32 4.91 -5.32
N SER A 101 7.15 4.58 -4.04
CA SER A 101 6.07 3.77 -3.50
C SER A 101 5.25 4.61 -2.52
N PHE A 102 3.93 4.44 -2.52
CA PHE A 102 3.04 5.12 -1.58
C PHE A 102 1.94 4.18 -1.10
N THR A 103 1.41 4.46 0.09
CA THR A 103 0.32 3.70 0.69
C THR A 103 -0.84 4.61 1.05
N TYR A 104 -2.06 4.10 0.87
CA TYR A 104 -3.30 4.78 1.27
C TYR A 104 -3.47 6.19 0.68
N GLY A 105 -2.98 6.42 -0.53
CA GLY A 105 -3.27 7.63 -1.29
C GLY A 105 -4.77 7.74 -1.60
N GLU A 106 -5.23 8.97 -1.84
CA GLU A 106 -6.61 9.19 -2.27
C GLU A 106 -6.76 8.82 -3.74
N TRP A 107 -7.89 8.20 -4.11
CA TRP A 107 -8.28 8.08 -5.51
C TRP A 107 -9.78 8.31 -5.66
N LYS A 108 -10.18 8.70 -6.87
CA LYS A 108 -11.60 8.87 -7.24
C LYS A 108 -11.83 8.25 -8.59
N GLN A 109 -12.93 7.52 -8.71
CA GLN A 109 -13.37 7.02 -10.01
C GLN A 109 -13.96 8.15 -10.85
N ALA A 110 -13.74 8.11 -12.16
CA ALA A 110 -14.31 9.08 -13.09
C ALA A 110 -15.85 9.07 -13.03
N SER A 111 -16.44 10.27 -13.10
CA SER A 111 -17.90 10.45 -13.04
C SER A 111 -18.61 9.68 -14.16
N GLY A 112 -19.78 9.13 -13.86
CA GLY A 112 -20.60 8.37 -14.82
C GLY A 112 -20.17 6.91 -15.03
N GLN A 113 -19.09 6.44 -14.39
CA GLN A 113 -18.70 5.03 -14.45
C GLN A 113 -19.32 4.19 -13.33
N LYS A 114 -19.60 2.90 -13.63
CA LYS A 114 -20.04 1.92 -12.63
C LYS A 114 -18.92 1.67 -11.62
N SER A 115 -19.25 1.67 -10.32
CA SER A 115 -18.28 1.44 -9.23
C SER A 115 -17.34 0.28 -9.55
N LEU A 116 -16.03 0.50 -9.46
CA LEU A 116 -15.02 -0.52 -9.72
C LEU A 116 -15.12 -1.64 -8.69
N LEU A 117 -15.31 -1.27 -7.42
CA LEU A 117 -15.29 -2.17 -6.28
C LEU A 117 -16.62 -2.13 -5.52
N PRO A 118 -17.05 -3.26 -4.93
CA PRO A 118 -18.07 -3.24 -3.90
C PRO A 118 -17.53 -2.61 -2.61
N PHE A 119 -18.43 -2.21 -1.72
CA PHE A 119 -18.07 -1.86 -0.35
C PHE A 119 -19.19 -2.29 0.58
N ILE A 120 -18.82 -2.85 1.74
CA ILE A 120 -19.75 -3.30 2.77
C ILE A 120 -19.43 -2.51 4.02
N PRO A 121 -20.37 -1.68 4.52
CA PRO A 121 -20.15 -0.92 5.74
C PRO A 121 -19.86 -1.81 6.95
N THR A 122 -19.10 -1.30 7.92
CA THR A 122 -18.82 -2.02 9.17
C THR A 122 -20.10 -2.24 9.96
N PHE A 123 -20.86 -1.16 10.10
CA PHE A 123 -22.12 -1.10 10.82
C PHE A 123 -23.24 -0.58 9.92
N MET A 124 -24.39 -1.25 10.00
CA MET A 124 -25.63 -0.78 9.41
C MET A 124 -26.53 -0.30 10.54
N ASN A 125 -27.04 0.91 10.44
CA ASN A 125 -28.01 1.42 11.39
C ASN A 125 -29.31 0.61 11.26
N THR A 126 -29.67 -0.11 12.31
CA THR A 126 -30.80 -1.04 12.34
C THR A 126 -32.16 -0.34 12.30
N SER A 127 -32.21 0.97 12.61
CA SER A 127 -33.46 1.74 12.67
C SER A 127 -33.93 2.27 11.31
N ASN A 128 -33.01 2.55 10.39
CA ASN A 128 -33.30 3.13 9.08
C ASN A 128 -32.63 2.38 7.91
N GLY A 129 -31.86 1.32 8.20
CA GLY A 129 -31.13 0.53 7.20
C GLY A 129 -30.00 1.29 6.50
N GLN A 130 -29.61 2.45 7.01
CA GLN A 130 -28.53 3.25 6.42
C GLN A 130 -27.16 2.81 6.94
N ALA A 131 -26.16 2.88 6.07
CA ALA A 131 -24.77 2.66 6.43
C ALA A 131 -24.28 3.75 7.40
N GLU A 132 -23.60 3.37 8.49
CA GLU A 132 -22.99 4.34 9.41
C GLU A 132 -21.64 4.86 8.88
N ASP A 133 -20.97 4.09 8.03
CA ASP A 133 -19.75 4.48 7.32
C ASP A 133 -19.93 4.37 5.80
N GLN A 134 -19.33 5.30 5.05
CA GLN A 134 -19.33 5.26 3.58
C GLN A 134 -18.05 4.64 3.01
N GLY A 135 -17.08 4.38 3.87
CA GLY A 135 -15.73 3.97 3.49
C GLY A 135 -14.95 5.09 2.79
N PHE A 136 -13.63 5.04 2.92
CA PHE A 136 -12.70 5.89 2.20
C PHE A 136 -12.02 5.11 1.07
N GLN A 137 -12.05 5.67 -0.13
CA GLN A 137 -11.40 5.12 -1.31
C GLN A 137 -9.89 5.33 -1.23
N PHE A 138 -9.11 4.25 -1.25
CA PHE A 138 -7.66 4.30 -1.16
C PHE A 138 -6.96 3.62 -2.34
N ILE A 139 -5.76 4.10 -2.65
CA ILE A 139 -4.84 3.53 -3.62
C ILE A 139 -3.45 3.41 -2.99
N SER A 140 -2.78 2.29 -3.21
CA SER A 140 -1.39 2.07 -2.84
C SER A 140 -0.63 1.59 -4.06
N PHE A 141 0.60 2.05 -4.22
CA PHE A 141 1.47 1.68 -5.31
C PHE A 141 2.83 1.30 -4.75
N ARG A 142 3.31 0.09 -5.11
CA ARG A 142 4.59 -0.42 -4.64
C ARG A 142 5.40 -0.92 -5.81
N VAL A 143 6.55 -0.32 -6.07
CA VAL A 143 7.51 -0.84 -7.06
C VAL A 143 8.18 -2.08 -6.46
N THR A 144 8.14 -3.20 -7.18
CA THR A 144 8.64 -4.50 -6.71
C THR A 144 9.96 -4.92 -7.34
N ASP A 145 10.22 -4.51 -8.59
CA ASP A 145 11.50 -4.72 -9.25
C ASP A 145 11.71 -3.67 -10.35
N VAL A 146 12.98 -3.37 -10.61
CA VAL A 146 13.43 -2.49 -11.69
C VAL A 146 14.44 -3.28 -12.51
N ASN A 147 14.14 -3.51 -13.77
CA ASN A 147 15.01 -4.20 -14.71
C ASN A 147 15.64 -3.19 -15.67
N LEU A 148 16.94 -3.01 -15.49
CA LEU A 148 17.76 -2.22 -16.40
C LEU A 148 18.10 -3.10 -17.61
N PRO A 149 17.81 -2.65 -18.84
CA PRO A 149 18.12 -3.43 -20.02
C PRO A 149 19.64 -3.63 -20.12
N SER A 150 20.10 -4.88 -20.06
CA SER A 150 21.49 -5.24 -20.32
C SER A 150 21.74 -5.16 -21.83
N GLY A 151 22.00 -3.95 -22.33
CA GLY A 151 22.15 -3.62 -23.74
C GLY A 151 20.82 -3.32 -24.45
N TYR A 152 20.84 -2.26 -25.29
CA TYR A 152 19.91 -1.78 -26.35
C TYR A 152 18.41 -2.21 -26.39
N SER A 153 17.80 -2.68 -25.30
CA SER A 153 16.48 -3.34 -25.33
C SER A 153 15.30 -2.39 -25.06
N LEU A 154 15.57 -1.16 -24.65
CA LEU A 154 14.62 -0.06 -24.76
C LEU A 154 15.31 1.06 -25.53
N GLN A 155 14.70 1.56 -26.59
CA GLN A 155 15.19 2.77 -27.26
C GLN A 155 15.08 3.93 -26.26
N GLY A 156 16.21 4.49 -25.83
CA GLY A 156 16.22 5.71 -25.02
C GLY A 156 16.11 5.51 -23.51
N ASN A 157 15.82 6.61 -22.81
CA ASN A 157 15.94 6.75 -21.36
C ASN A 157 14.72 6.21 -20.62
N MET A 158 14.55 4.90 -20.73
CA MET A 158 13.47 4.15 -20.09
C MET A 158 14.01 2.86 -19.47
N VAL A 159 13.35 2.40 -18.40
CA VAL A 159 13.69 1.13 -17.74
C VAL A 159 12.43 0.32 -17.51
N ASN A 160 12.55 -1.00 -17.56
CA ASN A 160 11.44 -1.89 -17.26
C ASN A 160 11.22 -1.92 -15.75
N VAL A 161 9.96 -1.90 -15.32
CA VAL A 161 9.58 -1.89 -13.91
C VAL A 161 8.40 -2.81 -13.67
N SER A 162 8.37 -3.41 -12.48
CA SER A 162 7.22 -4.14 -11.98
C SER A 162 6.73 -3.51 -10.70
N ALA A 163 5.43 -3.57 -10.51
CA ALA A 163 4.79 -2.99 -9.34
C ALA A 163 3.52 -3.75 -8.95
N VAL A 164 3.11 -3.54 -7.71
CA VAL A 164 1.80 -3.92 -7.20
C VAL A 164 0.99 -2.65 -7.00
N LEU A 165 -0.14 -2.56 -7.72
CA LEU A 165 -1.15 -1.54 -7.51
C LEU A 165 -2.28 -2.13 -6.67
N GLN A 166 -2.59 -1.49 -5.56
CA GLN A 166 -3.71 -1.87 -4.70
C GLN A 166 -4.74 -0.75 -4.73
N VAL A 167 -5.98 -1.05 -5.07
CA VAL A 167 -7.12 -0.12 -5.01
C VAL A 167 -8.19 -0.70 -4.09
N GLY A 168 -8.81 0.15 -3.28
CA GLY A 168 -9.74 -0.33 -2.29
C GLY A 168 -10.66 0.73 -1.71
N CYS A 169 -11.52 0.28 -0.82
CA CYS A 169 -12.37 1.10 0.03
C CYS A 169 -12.31 0.54 1.46
N ILE A 170 -12.05 1.41 2.44
CA ILE A 170 -11.84 1.01 3.85
C ILE A 170 -12.58 1.93 4.82
N SER A 171 -13.24 1.39 5.85
CA SER A 171 -13.96 2.19 6.84
C SER A 171 -13.04 2.84 7.88
N THR A 172 -12.00 2.14 8.30
CA THR A 172 -10.95 2.63 9.21
C THR A 172 -9.60 2.10 8.77
N ILE A 173 -8.54 2.90 8.91
CA ILE A 173 -7.18 2.43 8.58
C ILE A 173 -6.79 1.34 9.59
N VAL A 174 -7.02 0.09 9.22
CA VAL A 174 -6.53 -1.08 9.97
C VAL A 174 -5.37 -1.64 9.17
N ASP A 175 -4.21 -1.73 9.79
CA ASP A 175 -3.03 -2.36 9.21
C ASP A 175 -3.22 -3.89 9.19
N LYS A 176 -4.12 -4.36 8.33
CA LYS A 176 -4.25 -5.78 8.02
C LYS A 176 -3.40 -6.04 6.80
N SER A 177 -2.26 -6.68 7.01
CA SER A 177 -1.42 -7.28 5.96
C SER A 177 -2.24 -8.34 5.22
N THR A 178 -2.99 -7.91 4.21
CA THR A 178 -3.78 -8.76 3.33
C THR A 178 -2.89 -9.30 2.21
N GLU A 179 -1.65 -9.68 2.56
CA GLU A 179 -0.55 -9.86 1.59
C GLU A 179 -0.85 -10.89 0.51
N GLU A 180 -1.71 -11.86 0.78
CA GLU A 180 -1.89 -13.03 -0.10
C GLU A 180 -3.06 -12.97 -1.08
N GLN A 181 -4.08 -12.12 -0.86
CA GLN A 181 -5.29 -12.13 -1.70
C GLN A 181 -5.29 -11.04 -2.77
N ASP A 182 -5.41 -11.45 -4.04
CA ASP A 182 -5.59 -10.53 -5.18
C ASP A 182 -6.88 -9.71 -5.05
N PHE A 183 -7.93 -10.29 -4.46
CA PHE A 183 -9.20 -9.62 -4.22
C PHE A 183 -9.78 -10.05 -2.87
N LEU A 184 -10.19 -9.07 -2.07
CA LEU A 184 -10.76 -9.26 -0.74
C LEU A 184 -12.00 -8.37 -0.58
N VAL A 185 -13.08 -8.94 -0.06
CA VAL A 185 -14.27 -8.22 0.37
C VAL A 185 -14.68 -8.72 1.75
N GLN A 186 -14.77 -7.81 2.70
CA GLN A 186 -15.31 -8.03 4.03
C GLN A 186 -15.97 -6.73 4.52
N ARG A 187 -16.65 -6.80 5.67
CA ARG A 187 -17.18 -5.60 6.32
C ARG A 187 -16.05 -4.61 6.62
N GLY A 188 -16.24 -3.38 6.22
CA GLY A 188 -15.29 -2.29 6.39
C GLY A 188 -14.05 -2.35 5.49
N LEU A 189 -13.87 -3.37 4.64
CA LEU A 189 -12.72 -3.43 3.73
C LEU A 189 -13.06 -4.16 2.42
N THR A 190 -12.82 -3.47 1.31
CA THR A 190 -12.67 -4.10 0.00
C THR A 190 -11.33 -3.68 -0.59
N SER A 191 -10.58 -4.64 -1.13
CA SER A 191 -9.27 -4.40 -1.71
C SER A 191 -9.05 -5.28 -2.93
N LEU A 192 -8.47 -4.70 -3.97
CA LEU A 192 -8.02 -5.37 -5.18
C LEU A 192 -6.55 -5.06 -5.39
N LYS A 193 -5.73 -6.10 -5.47
CA LYS A 193 -4.33 -6.03 -5.86
C LYS A 193 -4.19 -6.42 -7.32
N ILE A 194 -3.35 -5.68 -8.01
CA ILE A 194 -3.08 -5.82 -9.43
C ILE A 194 -1.57 -5.84 -9.59
N ARG A 195 -1.04 -6.94 -10.15
CA ARG A 195 0.36 -7.03 -10.52
C ARG A 195 0.52 -6.36 -11.89
N MET A 196 1.48 -5.46 -11.96
CA MET A 196 1.70 -4.58 -13.10
C MET A 196 3.13 -4.77 -13.62
N GLU A 197 3.27 -4.84 -14.93
CA GLU A 197 4.56 -4.70 -15.64
C GLU A 197 4.50 -3.44 -16.50
N GLY A 198 5.60 -2.69 -16.58
CA GLY A 198 5.61 -1.49 -17.38
C GLY A 198 6.98 -0.86 -17.56
N VAL A 199 6.96 0.44 -17.88
CA VAL A 199 8.15 1.26 -18.05
C VAL A 199 8.14 2.46 -17.11
N TYR A 200 9.32 2.81 -16.63
CA TYR A 200 9.63 4.06 -15.97
C TYR A 200 10.42 4.96 -16.91
N ALA A 201 10.11 6.26 -16.92
CA ALA A 201 10.85 7.27 -17.63
C ALA A 201 10.85 8.60 -16.88
N GLU A 202 11.90 9.40 -17.09
CA GLU A 202 11.92 10.81 -16.68
C GLU A 202 11.48 11.67 -17.86
N LEU A 203 10.54 12.58 -17.62
CA LEU A 203 10.03 13.49 -18.64
C LEU A 203 10.82 14.80 -18.66
N GLU A 204 10.77 15.51 -19.78
CA GLU A 204 11.32 16.87 -19.91
C GLU A 204 10.61 17.88 -19.00
N THR A 205 9.31 17.68 -18.79
CA THR A 205 8.56 18.28 -17.70
C THR A 205 9.01 17.58 -16.43
N GLU A 206 9.58 18.29 -15.43
CA GLU A 206 10.16 17.84 -14.15
C GLU A 206 9.33 16.81 -13.34
N GLU A 207 8.99 15.70 -13.98
CA GLU A 207 8.05 14.65 -13.63
C GLU A 207 8.65 13.33 -14.09
N ARG A 208 8.29 12.30 -13.35
CA ARG A 208 8.68 10.91 -13.58
C ARG A 208 7.41 10.12 -13.79
N VAL A 209 7.38 9.28 -14.80
CA VAL A 209 6.18 8.55 -15.18
C VAL A 209 6.40 7.05 -15.10
N PHE A 210 5.46 6.37 -14.46
CA PHE A 210 5.27 4.93 -14.62
C PHE A 210 4.07 4.73 -15.54
N CYS A 211 4.25 4.03 -16.64
CA CYS A 211 3.14 3.56 -17.48
C CYS A 211 3.19 2.04 -17.56
N MET A 212 2.12 1.39 -17.08
CA MET A 212 2.11 -0.04 -16.81
C MET A 212 0.80 -0.68 -17.25
N LEU A 213 0.91 -1.95 -17.61
CA LEU A 213 -0.21 -2.85 -17.85
C LEU A 213 -0.22 -3.95 -16.81
N GLY A 214 -1.41 -4.36 -16.40
CA GLY A 214 -1.59 -5.44 -15.46
C GLY A 214 -2.78 -6.30 -15.79
N SER A 215 -2.86 -7.39 -15.06
CA SER A 215 -3.97 -8.31 -15.11
C SER A 215 -4.42 -8.61 -13.70
N SER A 216 -5.72 -8.68 -13.50
CA SER A 216 -6.30 -9.03 -12.21
C SER A 216 -7.61 -9.77 -12.40
N ARG A 217 -8.11 -10.32 -11.30
CA ARG A 217 -9.35 -11.07 -11.24
C ARG A 217 -10.40 -10.21 -10.55
N LEU A 218 -11.33 -9.68 -11.33
CA LEU A 218 -12.38 -8.81 -10.83
C LEU A 218 -13.62 -9.61 -10.43
N PRO A 219 -14.36 -9.20 -9.39
CA PRO A 219 -15.65 -9.79 -9.08
C PRO A 219 -16.61 -9.64 -10.27
N LEU A 220 -17.30 -10.73 -10.62
CA LEU A 220 -18.36 -10.71 -11.60
C LEU A 220 -19.45 -9.73 -11.15
N ARG A 221 -19.80 -8.82 -12.06
CA ARG A 221 -20.87 -7.85 -11.84
C ARG A 221 -22.23 -8.47 -12.15
N GLY A 222 -23.21 -8.14 -11.32
CA GLY A 222 -24.62 -8.46 -11.54
C GLY A 222 -25.15 -7.83 -12.83
N LYS A 223 -26.27 -8.37 -13.32
CA LYS A 223 -26.94 -7.88 -14.54
C LYS A 223 -27.61 -6.53 -14.34
N ASN A 224 -27.95 -6.18 -13.10
CA ASN A 224 -28.59 -4.92 -12.76
C ASN A 224 -27.57 -3.77 -12.73
N ALA A 225 -27.72 -2.79 -13.62
CA ALA A 225 -26.83 -1.63 -13.66
C ALA A 225 -26.89 -0.76 -12.39
N SER A 226 -28.04 -0.73 -11.72
CA SER A 226 -28.25 0.03 -10.48
C SER A 226 -27.75 -0.70 -9.22
N GLN A 227 -27.55 -2.02 -9.32
CA GLN A 227 -26.97 -2.85 -8.26
C GLN A 227 -25.92 -3.80 -8.88
N PRO A 228 -24.72 -3.28 -9.18
CA PRO A 228 -23.67 -4.06 -9.85
C PRO A 228 -23.16 -5.25 -9.04
N TRP A 229 -23.52 -5.30 -7.75
CA TRP A 229 -23.06 -6.27 -6.77
C TRP A 229 -24.27 -6.92 -6.08
N ASP A 230 -25.21 -7.44 -6.87
CA ASP A 230 -26.43 -8.11 -6.41
C ASP A 230 -26.16 -9.26 -5.43
N TRP A 231 -25.01 -9.93 -5.56
CA TRP A 231 -24.53 -10.95 -4.64
C TRP A 231 -24.19 -10.44 -3.23
N LEU A 232 -24.01 -9.12 -3.01
CA LEU A 232 -23.76 -8.55 -1.67
C LEU A 232 -24.91 -8.80 -0.70
N ASN A 233 -26.13 -8.93 -1.21
CA ASN A 233 -27.33 -9.22 -0.42
C ASN A 233 -27.25 -10.58 0.31
N SER A 234 -26.34 -11.47 -0.09
CA SER A 234 -26.10 -12.74 0.61
C SER A 234 -25.19 -12.61 1.85
N MET A 235 -24.46 -11.49 1.97
CA MET A 235 -23.48 -11.24 3.04
C MET A 235 -24.11 -10.60 4.29
N SER A 236 -25.33 -10.08 4.16
CA SER A 236 -26.16 -9.63 5.29
C SER A 236 -26.71 -10.78 6.15
N ILE A 237 -26.59 -12.04 5.71
CA ILE A 237 -27.10 -13.26 6.39
C ILE A 237 -26.02 -13.92 7.27
N GLY A 238 -25.13 -13.13 7.89
CA GLY A 238 -24.23 -13.62 8.95
C GLY A 238 -23.02 -14.47 8.53
N ARG A 239 -22.70 -14.59 7.23
CA ARG A 239 -21.40 -15.15 6.79
C ARG A 239 -20.32 -14.07 6.86
N SER A 240 -19.22 -14.37 7.55
CA SER A 240 -18.09 -13.47 7.77
C SER A 240 -17.19 -13.31 6.55
N THR A 241 -17.19 -14.26 5.62
CA THR A 241 -16.37 -14.25 4.41
C THR A 241 -17.20 -14.68 3.20
N PHE A 242 -17.07 -13.92 2.10
CA PHE A 242 -17.72 -14.20 0.82
C PHE A 242 -16.67 -14.10 -0.28
N SER A 243 -16.62 -15.11 -1.14
CA SER A 243 -15.73 -15.14 -2.31
C SER A 243 -16.60 -15.09 -3.57
N PRO A 244 -16.71 -13.92 -4.25
CA PRO A 244 -17.44 -13.84 -5.50
C PRO A 244 -16.78 -14.69 -6.58
N THR A 245 -17.55 -15.06 -7.60
CA THR A 245 -16.97 -15.52 -8.86
C THR A 245 -16.09 -14.41 -9.41
N LEU A 246 -14.83 -14.72 -9.68
CA LEU A 246 -13.90 -13.78 -10.28
C LEU A 246 -13.74 -14.06 -11.77
N ILE A 247 -13.54 -13.01 -12.54
CA ILE A 247 -13.30 -13.06 -13.98
C ILE A 247 -11.97 -12.36 -14.26
N ASP A 248 -11.15 -12.96 -15.11
CA ASP A 248 -9.91 -12.36 -15.55
C ASP A 248 -10.18 -11.07 -16.34
N ASP A 249 -9.58 -9.98 -15.88
CA ASP A 249 -9.45 -8.73 -16.61
C ASP A 249 -7.98 -8.53 -16.97
N LEU A 250 -7.68 -8.73 -18.25
CA LEU A 250 -6.31 -8.83 -18.75
C LEU A 250 -5.71 -7.48 -19.20
N LYS A 251 -6.49 -6.40 -19.17
CA LYS A 251 -6.15 -5.13 -19.83
C LYS A 251 -6.27 -3.90 -18.92
N LEU A 252 -5.82 -4.01 -17.68
CA LEU A 252 -5.78 -2.86 -16.78
C LEU A 252 -4.56 -2.00 -17.10
N LYS A 253 -4.75 -0.69 -17.26
CA LYS A 253 -3.65 0.27 -17.50
C LYS A 253 -3.57 1.24 -16.33
N ALA A 254 -2.37 1.43 -15.79
CA ALA A 254 -2.11 2.47 -14.80
C ALA A 254 -1.02 3.41 -15.29
N VAL A 255 -1.24 4.70 -15.09
CA VAL A 255 -0.24 5.75 -15.34
C VAL A 255 -0.07 6.56 -14.07
N VAL A 256 1.14 6.57 -13.53
CA VAL A 256 1.48 7.23 -12.26
C VAL A 256 2.51 8.31 -12.54
N TYR A 257 2.20 9.54 -12.16
CA TYR A 257 3.09 10.68 -12.29
C TYR A 257 3.63 11.07 -10.91
N PHE A 258 4.95 11.14 -10.82
CA PHE A 258 5.67 11.61 -9.65
C PHE A 258 6.41 12.90 -10.01
N PRO A 259 6.16 14.02 -9.33
CA PRO A 259 6.99 15.21 -9.52
C PRO A 259 8.44 14.88 -9.10
N ARG A 260 9.42 15.57 -9.71
CA ARG A 260 10.85 15.35 -9.40
C ARG A 260 11.17 15.74 -7.96
N ASP A 261 10.65 16.87 -7.52
CA ASP A 261 10.59 17.26 -6.11
C ASP A 261 9.37 16.61 -5.46
N LEU A 262 9.51 16.08 -4.23
CA LEU A 262 8.47 15.37 -3.47
C LEU A 262 7.31 16.29 -3.02
N THR A 263 6.64 16.88 -4.00
CA THR A 263 5.36 17.57 -3.87
C THR A 263 4.25 16.64 -4.38
N LEU A 264 2.98 17.04 -4.23
CA LEU A 264 1.79 16.20 -4.43
C LEU A 264 1.88 15.24 -5.65
N MET A 265 1.60 13.95 -5.42
CA MET A 265 1.65 12.90 -6.45
C MET A 265 0.28 12.70 -7.13
N SER A 266 0.25 12.33 -8.42
CA SER A 266 -1.00 12.06 -9.16
C SER A 266 -0.98 10.68 -9.82
N CYS A 267 -1.97 9.84 -9.51
CA CYS A 267 -2.15 8.51 -10.08
C CYS A 267 -3.46 8.42 -10.87
N ARG A 268 -3.43 7.87 -12.08
CA ARG A 268 -4.62 7.63 -12.92
C ARG A 268 -4.67 6.18 -13.37
N VAL A 269 -5.83 5.54 -13.14
CA VAL A 269 -6.10 4.16 -13.54
C VAL A 269 -7.15 4.15 -14.64
N TYR A 270 -6.89 3.42 -15.71
CA TYR A 270 -7.77 3.30 -16.89
C TYR A 270 -8.21 1.85 -17.06
N LYS A 271 -9.44 1.67 -17.55
CA LYS A 271 -10.01 0.40 -17.97
C LYS A 271 -10.31 0.45 -19.46
#